data_AF-A0A3P7JQH4-F1
#
_entry.id   AF-A0A3P7JQH4-F1
#
_cell.length_a   1.000
_cell.length_b   1.000
_cell.length_c   1.000
_cell.angle_alpha   90.00
_cell.angle_beta   90.00
_cell.angle_gamma   90.00
#
_symmetry.space_group_name_H-M   'P 1'
#
loop_
_entity.id
_entity.type
_entity.pdbx_description
1 polymer ?
#
loop_
_entity_poly.entity_id
_entity_poly.type
_entity_poly.pdbx_seq_one_letter_code
_entity_poly.pdbx_strand_id
1 'polypeptide(L)'
;MADPGKGAAYFPNSSQSSILKDMDLVNWLEKKLNDAGVWSGRTTASMLSREMLEELETCFQAIDVQTKLKIICCIPHMNPRKMSIVHNALTTLLDLASKDADDWVETIADMYRDIPSTGVIIPVSSNKDSHFAKTLDDLTKCFQKHFEAGNLKLTPEGHNIASTSVNKASFGAAAESEKCFILRKKPKSFNLSNDMTKREYFFSAYFFTTLVYSLFIY
;
A
#
# COMPACT_ATOMS: atom_id res chain seq x y z
N MET A 1 60.47 47.76 -22.32
CA MET A 1 60.37 46.32 -22.61
C MET A 1 59.14 45.81 -21.89
N ALA A 2 58.13 45.38 -22.63
CA ALA A 2 56.88 44.83 -22.09
C ALA A 2 57.08 43.34 -21.78
N ASP A 3 56.60 42.90 -20.62
CA ASP A 3 56.54 41.48 -20.23
C ASP A 3 55.08 41.02 -20.22
N PRO A 4 54.66 40.11 -21.13
CA PRO A 4 53.35 39.50 -21.10
C PRO A 4 53.45 37.99 -20.81
N GLY A 5 52.78 37.53 -19.74
CA GLY A 5 52.39 36.13 -19.59
C GLY A 5 52.45 35.65 -18.14
N LYS A 6 51.49 34.90 -17.61
CA LYS A 6 50.25 34.31 -18.13
C LYS A 6 49.35 34.12 -16.92
N GLY A 7 48.12 34.64 -16.98
CA GLY A 7 47.07 34.23 -16.06
C GLY A 7 46.77 32.76 -16.31
N ALA A 8 47.10 31.89 -15.34
CA ALA A 8 46.60 30.54 -15.31
C ALA A 8 45.10 30.61 -15.02
N ALA A 9 44.28 30.50 -16.06
CA ALA A 9 42.86 30.25 -15.91
C ALA A 9 42.71 28.87 -15.24
N TYR A 10 42.37 28.87 -13.95
CA TYR A 10 41.88 27.68 -13.25
C TYR A 10 40.56 27.30 -13.91
N PHE A 11 40.60 26.33 -14.81
CA PHE A 11 39.39 25.63 -15.23
C PHE A 11 38.94 24.78 -14.02
N PRO A 12 37.71 24.98 -13.49
CA PRO A 12 37.22 24.11 -12.46
C PRO A 12 37.14 22.69 -13.02
N ASN A 13 37.72 21.76 -12.29
CA ASN A 13 37.77 20.35 -12.67
C ASN A 13 36.33 19.85 -12.86
N SER A 14 36.03 19.14 -13.94
CA SER A 14 34.66 18.64 -14.23
C SER A 14 34.06 17.86 -13.05
N SER A 15 34.91 17.18 -12.27
CA SER A 15 34.54 16.44 -11.06
C SER A 15 34.10 17.35 -9.90
N GLN A 16 34.65 18.57 -9.77
CA GLN A 16 34.16 19.53 -8.77
C GLN A 16 32.78 20.07 -9.15
N SER A 17 32.51 20.25 -10.45
CA SER A 17 31.20 20.71 -10.91
C SER A 17 30.10 19.67 -10.69
N SER A 18 30.38 18.37 -10.79
CA SER A 18 29.38 17.32 -10.51
C SER A 18 29.10 17.21 -9.01
N ILE A 19 30.14 17.23 -8.17
CA ILE A 19 29.99 17.17 -6.69
C ILE A 19 29.16 18.35 -6.16
N LEU A 20 29.35 19.56 -6.70
CA LEU A 20 28.55 20.73 -6.31
C LEU A 20 27.08 20.56 -6.70
N LYS A 21 26.80 19.99 -7.88
CA LYS A 21 25.43 19.68 -8.32
C LYS A 21 24.78 18.61 -7.46
N ASP A 22 25.51 17.56 -7.11
CA ASP A 22 25.05 16.49 -6.20
C ASP A 22 24.66 17.08 -4.84
N MET A 23 25.52 17.93 -4.27
CA MET A 23 25.27 18.55 -2.97
C MET A 23 24.06 19.50 -3.02
N ASP A 24 23.91 20.28 -4.10
CA ASP A 24 22.73 21.14 -4.29
C ASP A 24 21.44 20.32 -4.42
N LEU A 25 21.48 19.18 -5.13
CA LEU A 25 20.36 18.27 -5.27
C LEU A 25 19.97 17.62 -3.93
N VAL A 26 20.95 17.11 -3.17
CA VAL A 26 20.72 16.53 -1.83
C VAL A 26 20.03 17.55 -0.94
N ASN A 27 20.61 18.75 -0.80
CA ASN A 27 20.04 19.81 0.03
C ASN A 27 18.62 20.20 -0.41
N TRP A 28 18.38 20.24 -1.73
CA TRP A 28 17.06 20.55 -2.27
C TRP A 28 16.04 19.45 -1.96
N LEU A 29 16.42 18.17 -2.12
CA LEU A 29 15.56 17.02 -1.83
C LEU A 29 15.19 16.97 -0.36
N GLU A 30 16.17 17.07 0.53
CA GLU A 30 15.93 17.04 1.98
C GLU A 30 15.02 18.19 2.39
N LYS A 31 15.27 19.40 1.91
CA LYS A 31 14.40 20.55 2.21
C LYS A 31 12.98 20.35 1.69
N LYS A 32 12.83 20.01 0.40
CA LYS A 32 11.50 19.92 -0.24
C LYS A 32 10.68 18.75 0.26
N LEU A 33 11.31 17.60 0.49
CA LEU A 33 10.60 16.40 0.94
C LEU A 33 10.36 16.43 2.45
N ASN A 34 11.14 17.17 3.24
CA ASN A 34 10.84 17.41 4.66
C ASN A 34 9.75 18.46 4.89
N ASP A 35 9.63 19.45 4.01
CA ASP A 35 8.46 20.35 4.00
C ASP A 35 7.17 19.60 3.59
N ALA A 36 7.29 18.54 2.80
CA ALA A 36 6.18 17.67 2.47
C ALA A 36 5.81 16.78 3.67
N GLY A 37 4.50 16.60 3.93
CA GLY A 37 4.04 15.73 5.01
C GLY A 37 4.61 14.30 4.89
N VAL A 38 4.76 13.62 6.03
CA VAL A 38 5.44 12.31 6.16
C VAL A 38 4.90 11.24 5.18
N TRP A 39 3.61 11.32 4.82
CA TRP A 39 2.94 10.37 3.93
C TRP A 39 2.40 11.04 2.66
N SER A 40 3.28 11.74 1.94
CA SER A 40 2.94 12.50 0.74
C SER A 40 3.34 11.81 -0.56
N GLY A 41 3.22 10.47 -0.62
CA GLY A 41 3.74 9.64 -1.71
C GLY A 41 3.34 10.10 -3.13
N ARG A 42 2.09 10.54 -3.36
CA ARG A 42 1.68 11.08 -4.67
C ARG A 42 2.35 12.41 -5.00
N THR A 43 2.49 13.29 -4.02
CA THR A 43 3.14 14.59 -4.18
C THR A 43 4.63 14.40 -4.46
N THR A 44 5.33 13.59 -3.66
CA THR A 44 6.73 13.22 -3.88
C THR A 44 6.93 12.59 -5.26
N ALA A 45 6.07 11.63 -5.63
CA ALA A 45 6.10 11.01 -6.94
C ALA A 45 5.92 12.02 -8.08
N SER A 46 5.19 13.11 -7.89
CA SER A 46 5.05 14.17 -8.91
C SER A 46 6.27 15.09 -9.00
N MET A 47 6.96 15.33 -7.88
CA MET A 47 8.12 16.23 -7.79
C MET A 47 9.39 15.63 -8.40
N LEU A 48 9.60 14.32 -8.26
CA LEU A 48 10.80 13.66 -8.77
C LEU A 48 10.79 13.61 -10.30
N SER A 49 11.64 14.39 -10.96
CA SER A 49 11.80 14.31 -12.42
C SER A 49 12.61 13.08 -12.82
N ARG A 50 12.70 12.79 -14.14
CA ARG A 50 13.57 11.72 -14.64
C ARG A 50 15.02 12.02 -14.29
N GLU A 51 15.44 13.25 -14.55
CA GLU A 51 16.80 13.73 -14.36
C GLU A 51 17.19 13.62 -12.89
N MET A 52 16.29 14.01 -11.97
CA MET A 52 16.53 13.82 -10.53
C MET A 52 16.76 12.36 -10.15
N LEU A 53 15.98 11.43 -10.70
CA LEU A 53 16.12 10.00 -10.42
C LEU A 53 17.42 9.42 -11.01
N GLU A 54 17.89 9.93 -12.13
CA GLU A 54 19.17 9.55 -12.73
C GLU A 54 20.35 10.06 -11.88
N GLU A 55 20.30 11.30 -11.41
CA GLU A 55 21.33 11.89 -10.52
C GLU A 55 21.34 11.25 -9.12
N LEU A 56 20.26 10.60 -8.68
CA LEU A 56 20.27 9.84 -7.43
C LEU A 56 21.29 8.69 -7.46
N GLU A 57 21.67 8.17 -8.63
CA GLU A 57 22.69 7.10 -8.72
C GLU A 57 24.01 7.50 -8.05
N THR A 58 24.42 8.77 -8.15
CA THR A 58 25.68 9.27 -7.60
C THR A 58 25.56 9.81 -6.18
N CYS A 59 24.40 10.36 -5.81
CA CYS A 59 24.24 11.11 -4.57
C CYS A 59 23.32 10.45 -3.51
N PHE A 60 22.63 9.34 -3.83
CA PHE A 60 21.66 8.72 -2.92
C PHE A 60 22.22 8.42 -1.54
N GLN A 61 23.46 7.92 -1.46
CA GLN A 61 24.08 7.55 -0.19
C GLN A 61 24.32 8.75 0.75
N ALA A 62 24.44 9.96 0.21
CA ALA A 62 24.64 11.19 0.98
C ALA A 62 23.35 11.76 1.58
N ILE A 63 22.18 11.28 1.14
CA ILE A 63 20.87 11.74 1.60
C ILE A 63 20.54 11.18 2.99
N ASP A 64 19.88 11.96 3.83
CA ASP A 64 19.38 11.48 5.11
C ASP A 64 18.34 10.33 4.98
N VAL A 65 18.28 9.47 6.00
CA VAL A 65 17.41 8.27 6.01
C VAL A 65 15.93 8.60 5.79
N GLN A 66 15.39 9.68 6.38
CA GLN A 66 13.98 10.04 6.21
C GLN A 66 13.67 10.41 4.76
N THR A 67 14.56 11.18 4.13
CA THR A 67 14.40 11.58 2.74
C THR A 67 14.56 10.39 1.80
N LYS A 68 15.51 9.48 2.04
CA LYS A 68 15.64 8.20 1.31
C LYS A 68 14.34 7.38 1.35
N LEU A 69 13.77 7.20 2.54
CA LEU A 69 12.50 6.47 2.72
C LEU A 69 11.35 7.13 1.96
N LYS A 70 11.25 8.47 1.98
CA LYS A 70 10.22 9.20 1.21
C LYS A 70 10.36 8.98 -0.29
N ILE A 71 11.58 8.96 -0.80
CA ILE A 71 11.87 8.72 -2.22
C ILE A 71 11.44 7.29 -2.60
N ILE A 72 11.84 6.27 -1.83
CA ILE A 72 11.51 4.87 -2.15
C ILE A 72 10.00 4.61 -1.99
N CYS A 73 9.40 5.06 -0.88
CA CYS A 73 7.97 4.89 -0.61
C CYS A 73 7.06 5.59 -1.62
N CYS A 74 7.57 6.53 -2.42
CA CYS A 74 6.77 7.18 -3.46
C CYS A 74 6.61 6.33 -4.73
N ILE A 75 7.47 5.32 -4.95
CA ILE A 75 7.50 4.52 -6.19
C ILE A 75 6.13 3.90 -6.51
N PRO A 76 5.42 3.23 -5.58
CA PRO A 76 4.08 2.67 -5.85
C PRO A 76 3.02 3.72 -6.20
N HIS A 77 3.27 4.99 -5.87
CA HIS A 77 2.36 6.10 -6.17
C HIS A 77 2.62 6.76 -7.53
N MET A 78 3.69 6.37 -8.24
CA MET A 78 3.93 6.83 -9.60
C MET A 78 2.88 6.27 -10.55
N ASN A 79 2.43 7.08 -11.51
CA ASN A 79 1.56 6.55 -12.56
C ASN A 79 2.35 5.56 -13.46
N PRO A 80 1.69 4.54 -14.05
CA PRO A 80 2.39 3.51 -14.82
C PRO A 80 3.20 4.04 -16.01
N ARG A 81 2.74 5.11 -16.65
CA ARG A 81 3.45 5.74 -17.78
C ARG A 81 4.78 6.34 -17.32
N LYS A 82 4.78 7.06 -16.20
CA LYS A 82 6.00 7.63 -15.60
C LYS A 82 6.93 6.51 -15.15
N MET A 83 6.42 5.50 -14.48
CA MET A 83 7.20 4.35 -14.02
C MET A 83 7.94 3.65 -15.18
N SER A 84 7.28 3.46 -16.31
CA SER A 84 7.90 2.93 -17.53
C SER A 84 9.01 3.85 -18.09
N ILE A 85 8.79 5.16 -18.07
CA ILE A 85 9.76 6.17 -18.55
C ILE A 85 11.04 6.19 -17.69
N VAL A 86 10.94 5.94 -16.39
CA VAL A 86 12.07 6.00 -15.45
C VAL A 86 12.48 4.61 -14.93
N HIS A 87 12.06 3.54 -15.59
CA HIS A 87 12.24 2.16 -15.14
C HIS A 87 13.68 1.84 -14.73
N ASN A 88 14.65 2.18 -15.59
CA ASN A 88 16.05 1.87 -15.34
C ASN A 88 16.60 2.64 -14.15
N ALA A 89 16.32 3.94 -14.04
CA ALA A 89 16.72 4.76 -12.90
C ALA A 89 16.13 4.22 -11.58
N LEU A 90 14.85 3.80 -11.59
CA LEU A 90 14.22 3.17 -10.41
C LEU A 90 14.86 1.83 -10.04
N THR A 91 15.21 1.02 -11.04
CA THR A 91 15.85 -0.28 -10.81
C THR A 91 17.23 -0.09 -10.19
N THR A 92 18.04 0.83 -10.70
CA THR A 92 19.34 1.19 -10.13
C THR A 92 19.20 1.75 -8.73
N LEU A 93 18.24 2.66 -8.51
CA LEU A 93 17.97 3.23 -7.19
C LEU A 93 17.61 2.16 -6.16
N LEU A 94 16.74 1.20 -6.51
CA LEU A 94 16.36 0.11 -5.62
C LEU A 94 17.52 -0.85 -5.34
N ASP A 95 18.37 -1.13 -6.34
CA ASP A 95 19.59 -1.92 -6.13
C ASP A 95 20.57 -1.22 -5.18
N LEU A 96 20.74 0.10 -5.29
CA LEU A 96 21.54 0.91 -4.35
C LEU A 96 20.93 0.91 -2.94
N ALA A 97 19.63 1.11 -2.83
CA ALA A 97 18.92 1.16 -1.55
C ALA A 97 18.88 -0.20 -0.84
N SER A 98 18.85 -1.32 -1.57
CA SER A 98 18.95 -2.67 -1.00
C SER A 98 20.30 -2.98 -0.33
N LYS A 99 21.29 -2.09 -0.49
CA LYS A 99 22.62 -2.19 0.12
C LYS A 99 22.86 -1.06 1.14
N ASP A 100 21.82 -0.31 1.49
CA ASP A 100 21.91 0.77 2.45
C ASP A 100 22.24 0.24 3.86
N ALA A 101 22.88 1.07 4.68
CA ALA A 101 23.22 0.71 6.05
C ALA A 101 22.00 0.75 6.99
N ASP A 102 20.94 1.47 6.61
CA ASP A 102 19.68 1.52 7.35
C ASP A 102 18.77 0.34 6.97
N ASP A 103 18.37 -0.45 7.98
CA ASP A 103 17.56 -1.68 7.83
C ASP A 103 16.19 -1.41 7.18
N TRP A 104 15.59 -0.24 7.41
CA TRP A 104 14.30 0.10 6.80
C TRP A 104 14.44 0.47 5.33
N VAL A 105 15.49 1.20 4.97
CA VAL A 105 15.80 1.52 3.56
C VAL A 105 16.06 0.23 2.78
N GLU A 106 16.90 -0.66 3.32
CA GLU A 106 17.21 -1.97 2.74
C GLU A 106 15.94 -2.82 2.55
N THR A 107 15.17 -2.99 3.62
CA THR A 107 13.97 -3.83 3.64
C THR A 107 12.91 -3.35 2.64
N ILE A 108 12.62 -2.05 2.60
CA ILE A 108 11.59 -1.53 1.68
C ILE A 108 12.08 -1.64 0.23
N ALA A 109 13.36 -1.36 -0.02
CA ALA A 109 13.93 -1.50 -1.37
C ALA A 109 13.82 -2.95 -1.88
N ASP A 110 14.14 -3.93 -1.04
CA ASP A 110 14.03 -5.35 -1.40
C ASP A 110 12.58 -5.77 -1.67
N MET A 111 11.61 -5.32 -0.87
CA MET A 111 10.18 -5.56 -1.14
C MET A 111 9.70 -4.92 -2.46
N TYR A 112 10.35 -3.83 -2.87
CA TYR A 112 9.95 -3.01 -4.01
C TYR A 112 10.71 -3.35 -5.29
N ARG A 113 11.70 -4.26 -5.23
CA ARG A 113 12.61 -4.61 -6.35
C ARG A 113 11.88 -4.90 -7.67
N ASP A 114 10.70 -5.53 -7.59
CA ASP A 114 9.93 -5.97 -8.74
C ASP A 114 8.82 -4.98 -9.14
N ILE A 115 8.60 -3.90 -8.39
CA ILE A 115 7.54 -2.91 -8.68
C ILE A 115 7.75 -2.23 -10.03
N PRO A 116 8.95 -1.77 -10.43
CA PRO A 116 9.14 -1.12 -11.72
C PRO A 116 8.67 -1.98 -12.91
N SER A 117 8.78 -3.32 -12.79
CA SER A 117 8.43 -4.26 -13.84
C SER A 117 7.02 -4.84 -13.71
N THR A 118 6.57 -5.17 -12.50
CA THR A 118 5.31 -5.89 -12.24
C THR A 118 4.17 -5.00 -11.74
N GLY A 119 4.51 -3.85 -11.15
CA GLY A 119 3.56 -2.99 -10.44
C GLY A 119 3.03 -3.57 -9.12
N VAL A 120 3.61 -4.68 -8.63
CA VAL A 120 3.16 -5.39 -7.42
C VAL A 120 4.25 -5.36 -6.35
N ILE A 121 3.84 -5.13 -5.10
CA ILE A 121 4.72 -5.22 -3.93
C ILE A 121 4.82 -6.69 -3.52
N ILE A 122 6.03 -7.19 -3.32
CA ILE A 122 6.27 -8.52 -2.75
C ILE A 122 6.74 -8.32 -1.30
N PRO A 123 5.87 -8.48 -0.29
CA PRO A 123 6.19 -8.16 1.11
C PRO A 123 7.00 -9.28 1.78
N VAL A 124 8.10 -9.67 1.15
CA VAL A 124 9.01 -10.71 1.63
C VAL A 124 10.41 -10.15 1.60
N SER A 125 11.09 -10.19 2.74
CA SER A 125 12.51 -9.84 2.81
C SER A 125 13.37 -11.04 2.42
N SER A 126 14.33 -10.81 1.55
CA SER A 126 15.41 -11.71 1.14
C SER A 126 16.44 -11.87 2.27
N ASN A 127 16.62 -10.82 3.08
CA ASN A 127 17.48 -10.81 4.25
C ASN A 127 16.76 -11.39 5.47
N LYS A 128 17.04 -12.68 5.76
CA LYS A 128 16.45 -13.40 6.91
C LYS A 128 16.85 -12.81 8.26
N ASP A 129 17.94 -12.05 8.32
CA ASP A 129 18.45 -11.44 9.54
C ASP A 129 17.89 -10.02 9.78
N SER A 130 17.14 -9.46 8.84
CA SER A 130 16.48 -8.14 8.98
C SER A 130 15.48 -8.12 10.15
N HIS A 131 15.24 -6.93 10.71
CA HIS A 131 14.23 -6.79 11.77
C HIS A 131 12.83 -7.14 11.27
N PHE A 132 12.53 -6.84 10.01
CA PHE A 132 11.26 -7.21 9.38
C PHE A 132 11.05 -8.72 9.34
N ALA A 133 12.04 -9.49 8.83
CA ALA A 133 11.93 -10.94 8.73
C ALA A 133 11.75 -11.61 10.10
N LYS A 134 12.49 -11.14 11.11
CA LYS A 134 12.34 -11.63 12.50
C LYS A 134 10.96 -11.32 13.07
N THR A 135 10.46 -10.10 12.87
CA THR A 135 9.13 -9.70 13.33
C THR A 135 8.03 -10.51 12.64
N LEU A 136 8.17 -10.81 11.35
CA LEU A 136 7.23 -11.62 10.59
C LEU A 136 7.21 -13.07 11.07
N ASP A 137 8.37 -13.64 11.41
CA ASP A 137 8.48 -14.98 12.00
C ASP A 137 7.83 -15.04 13.39
N ASP A 138 8.09 -14.05 14.24
CA ASP A 138 7.47 -13.95 15.56
C ASP A 138 5.93 -13.81 15.46
N LEU A 139 5.45 -13.00 14.51
CA LEU A 139 4.03 -12.85 14.24
C LEU A 139 3.40 -14.16 13.73
N THR A 140 4.11 -14.89 12.87
CA THR A 140 3.67 -16.18 12.33
C THR A 140 3.56 -17.22 13.44
N LYS A 141 4.54 -17.32 14.33
CA LYS A 141 4.52 -18.18 15.52
C LYS A 141 3.37 -17.82 16.46
N CYS A 142 3.16 -16.52 16.70
CA CYS A 142 2.05 -16.03 17.50
C CYS A 142 0.70 -16.45 16.89
N PHE A 143 0.54 -16.24 15.58
CA PHE A 143 -0.68 -16.60 14.86
C PHE A 143 -0.95 -18.11 14.92
N GLN A 144 0.07 -18.94 14.69
CA GLN A 144 -0.04 -20.39 14.77
C GLN A 144 -0.51 -20.85 16.16
N LYS A 145 0.07 -20.29 17.22
CA LYS A 145 -0.35 -20.57 18.61
C LYS A 145 -1.83 -20.21 18.85
N HIS A 146 -2.28 -19.06 18.35
CA HIS A 146 -3.68 -18.65 18.49
C HIS A 146 -4.63 -19.47 17.60
N PHE A 147 -4.18 -19.92 16.43
CA PHE A 147 -4.92 -20.81 15.54
C PHE A 147 -5.17 -22.15 16.21
N GLU A 148 -4.12 -22.79 16.76
CA GLU A 148 -4.21 -24.07 17.49
C GLU A 148 -5.10 -23.97 18.74
N ALA A 149 -5.08 -22.82 19.42
CA ALA A 149 -5.95 -22.56 20.57
C ALA A 149 -7.41 -22.21 20.20
N GLY A 150 -7.75 -22.07 18.91
CA GLY A 150 -9.10 -21.69 18.48
C GLY A 150 -9.49 -20.25 18.82
N ASN A 151 -8.52 -19.37 19.05
CA ASN A 151 -8.75 -17.98 19.45
C ASN A 151 -9.07 -17.05 18.28
N LEU A 152 -8.85 -17.50 17.04
CA LEU A 152 -9.01 -16.69 15.83
C LEU A 152 -10.47 -16.72 15.36
N LYS A 153 -11.28 -15.82 15.91
CA LYS A 153 -12.74 -15.73 15.62
C LYS A 153 -13.13 -14.57 14.70
N LEU A 154 -12.17 -13.74 14.32
CA LEU A 154 -12.42 -12.57 13.48
C LEU A 154 -12.50 -12.99 12.01
N THR A 155 -13.49 -12.46 11.30
CA THR A 155 -13.62 -12.61 9.85
C THR A 155 -13.15 -11.35 9.13
N PRO A 156 -12.65 -11.45 7.89
CA PRO A 156 -12.20 -10.29 7.12
C PRO A 156 -13.33 -9.31 6.80
N GLU A 157 -12.94 -8.05 6.59
CA GLU A 157 -13.83 -7.02 6.05
C GLU A 157 -14.33 -7.45 4.67
N GLY A 158 -15.65 -7.54 4.48
CA GLY A 158 -16.29 -8.09 3.29
C GLY A 158 -17.05 -9.40 3.51
N HIS A 159 -16.79 -10.12 4.62
CA HIS A 159 -17.54 -11.32 4.98
C HIS A 159 -19.06 -11.07 5.08
N ASN A 160 -19.47 -9.88 5.54
CA ASN A 160 -20.88 -9.52 5.69
C ASN A 160 -21.57 -9.11 4.37
N ILE A 161 -20.81 -8.97 3.28
CA ILE A 161 -21.31 -8.58 1.96
C ILE A 161 -21.42 -9.82 1.06
N ALA A 162 -20.49 -10.75 1.20
CA ALA A 162 -20.47 -11.98 0.42
C ALA A 162 -21.55 -12.98 0.88
N SER A 163 -21.97 -13.84 -0.05
CA SER A 163 -22.91 -14.91 0.28
C SER A 163 -22.27 -15.95 1.20
N THR A 164 -23.11 -16.70 1.92
CA THR A 164 -22.64 -17.77 2.81
C THR A 164 -21.82 -18.83 2.06
N SER A 165 -22.15 -19.13 0.80
CA SER A 165 -21.40 -20.10 -0.01
C SER A 165 -20.01 -19.60 -0.39
N VAL A 166 -19.88 -18.31 -0.74
CA VAL A 166 -18.58 -17.68 -1.05
C VAL A 166 -17.72 -17.65 0.20
N ASN A 167 -18.26 -17.17 1.33
CA ASN A 167 -17.54 -17.17 2.60
C ASN A 167 -17.08 -18.57 3.00
N LYS A 168 -17.94 -19.58 2.83
CA LYS A 168 -17.59 -20.97 3.13
C LYS A 168 -16.46 -21.49 2.25
N ALA A 169 -16.44 -21.13 0.97
CA ALA A 169 -15.39 -21.53 0.04
C ALA A 169 -14.06 -20.81 0.32
N SER A 170 -14.09 -19.53 0.70
CA SER A 170 -12.88 -18.72 0.93
C SER A 170 -12.27 -18.89 2.32
N PHE A 171 -13.11 -19.01 3.35
CA PHE A 171 -12.70 -18.96 4.77
C PHE A 171 -13.05 -20.22 5.56
N GLY A 172 -13.71 -21.20 4.93
CA GLY A 172 -14.19 -22.39 5.61
C GLY A 172 -15.53 -22.19 6.33
N ALA A 173 -15.94 -23.17 7.12
CA ALA A 173 -17.21 -23.11 7.83
C ALA A 173 -17.21 -21.99 8.89
N ALA A 174 -18.31 -21.26 9.00
CA ALA A 174 -18.48 -20.26 10.05
C ALA A 174 -18.44 -20.93 11.42
N ALA A 175 -17.80 -20.25 12.38
CA ALA A 175 -17.77 -20.71 13.76
C ALA A 175 -19.19 -20.85 14.32
N GLU A 176 -19.45 -21.96 15.03
CA GLU A 176 -20.74 -22.15 15.69
C GLU A 176 -20.92 -21.09 16.79
N SER A 177 -22.13 -20.54 16.88
CA SER A 177 -22.46 -19.60 17.95
C SER A 177 -22.57 -20.32 19.28
N GLU A 178 -21.89 -19.77 20.30
CA GLU A 178 -21.97 -20.30 21.65
C GLU A 178 -23.37 -20.09 22.23
N LYS A 179 -24.02 -21.17 22.64
CA LYS A 179 -25.37 -21.12 23.23
C LYS A 179 -25.28 -20.73 24.70
N CYS A 180 -25.25 -19.43 24.98
CA CYS A 180 -25.16 -18.93 26.35
C CYS A 180 -26.41 -19.23 27.21
N PHE A 181 -27.58 -19.41 26.58
CA PHE A 181 -28.83 -19.70 27.27
C PHE A 181 -29.85 -20.37 26.34
N ILE A 182 -30.91 -20.92 26.93
CA ILE A 182 -32.01 -21.58 26.22
C ILE A 182 -33.23 -20.65 26.22
N LEU A 183 -33.69 -20.25 25.03
CA LEU A 183 -34.92 -19.47 24.88
C LEU A 183 -36.15 -20.36 25.11
N ARG A 184 -36.93 -20.06 26.16
CA ARG A 184 -38.18 -20.78 26.47
C ARG A 184 -39.39 -20.32 25.65
N LYS A 185 -39.37 -19.08 25.16
CA LYS A 185 -40.43 -18.49 24.33
C LYS A 185 -39.79 -17.71 23.18
N LYS A 186 -40.45 -17.69 22.02
CA LYS A 186 -40.00 -16.88 20.87
C LYS A 186 -40.05 -15.39 21.21
N PRO A 187 -39.10 -14.58 20.72
CA PRO A 187 -39.07 -13.14 20.98
C PRO A 187 -40.24 -12.43 20.29
N LYS A 188 -40.59 -11.22 20.78
CA LYS A 188 -41.67 -10.41 20.18
C LYS A 188 -41.44 -10.09 18.70
N SER A 189 -40.18 -10.00 18.27
CA SER A 189 -39.79 -9.81 16.85
C SER A 189 -40.27 -10.94 15.94
N PHE A 190 -40.43 -12.16 16.45
CA PHE A 190 -40.97 -13.28 15.68
C PHE A 190 -42.43 -13.04 15.29
N ASN A 191 -43.26 -12.58 16.23
CA ASN A 191 -44.65 -12.24 15.94
C ASN A 191 -44.75 -11.06 14.98
N LEU A 192 -43.92 -10.03 15.20
CA LEU A 192 -43.86 -8.86 14.33
C LEU A 192 -43.49 -9.24 12.88
N SER A 193 -42.46 -10.07 12.68
CA SER A 193 -42.07 -10.55 11.35
C SER A 193 -43.22 -11.28 10.65
N ASN A 194 -43.92 -12.15 11.37
CA ASN A 194 -45.04 -12.90 10.80
C ASN A 194 -46.22 -11.99 10.42
N ASP A 195 -46.51 -10.96 11.23
CA ASP A 195 -47.56 -9.98 10.92
C ASP A 195 -47.20 -9.11 9.72
N MET A 196 -45.93 -8.73 9.57
CA MET A 196 -45.45 -8.01 8.37
C MET A 196 -45.61 -8.86 7.11
N THR A 197 -45.16 -10.11 7.14
CA THR A 197 -45.30 -11.05 6.02
C THR A 197 -46.77 -11.28 5.64
N LYS A 198 -47.68 -11.44 6.62
CA LYS A 198 -49.12 -11.55 6.34
C LYS A 198 -49.68 -10.31 5.65
N ARG A 199 -49.27 -9.12 6.08
CA ARG A 199 -49.69 -7.86 5.44
C ARG A 199 -49.15 -7.77 4.02
N GLU A 200 -47.91 -8.15 3.75
CA GLU A 200 -47.34 -8.20 2.40
C GLU A 200 -48.16 -9.11 1.47
N TYR A 201 -48.50 -10.32 1.93
CA TYR A 201 -49.38 -11.22 1.17
C TYR A 201 -50.76 -10.61 0.91
N PHE A 202 -51.35 -9.96 1.91
CA PHE A 202 -52.65 -9.31 1.76
C PHE A 202 -52.60 -8.15 0.76
N PHE A 203 -51.59 -7.28 0.85
CA PHE A 203 -51.34 -6.20 -0.11
C PHE A 203 -51.11 -6.73 -1.52
N SER A 204 -50.30 -7.78 -1.68
CA SER A 204 -50.05 -8.41 -2.98
C SER A 204 -51.34 -8.98 -3.58
N ALA A 205 -52.13 -9.72 -2.80
CA ALA A 205 -53.40 -10.29 -3.25
C ALA A 205 -54.44 -9.22 -3.62
N TYR A 206 -54.55 -8.15 -2.82
CA TYR A 206 -55.42 -7.01 -3.11
C TYR A 206 -54.99 -6.23 -4.36
N PHE A 207 -53.69 -6.03 -4.55
CA PHE A 207 -53.15 -5.35 -5.72
C PHE A 207 -53.39 -6.18 -6.99
N PHE A 208 -53.13 -7.49 -6.95
CA PHE A 208 -53.40 -8.39 -8.08
C PHE A 208 -54.89 -8.44 -8.44
N THR A 209 -55.79 -8.55 -7.46
CA THR A 209 -57.23 -8.56 -7.73
C THR A 209 -57.71 -7.21 -8.28
N THR A 210 -57.30 -6.09 -7.69
CA THR A 210 -57.72 -4.76 -8.15
C THR A 210 -57.17 -4.43 -9.54
N LEU A 211 -55.91 -4.77 -9.83
CA LEU A 211 -55.29 -4.54 -11.14
C LEU A 211 -55.91 -5.41 -12.23
N VAL A 212 -56.19 -6.69 -11.95
CA VAL A 212 -56.90 -7.59 -12.87
C VAL A 212 -58.32 -7.08 -13.12
N TYR A 213 -59.04 -6.63 -12.10
CA TYR A 213 -60.37 -6.05 -12.27
C TYR A 213 -60.35 -4.74 -13.09
N SER A 214 -59.36 -3.88 -12.93
CA SER A 214 -59.23 -2.64 -13.71
C SER A 214 -58.81 -2.87 -15.18
N LEU A 215 -58.06 -3.94 -15.48
CA LEU A 215 -57.67 -4.33 -16.85
C LEU A 215 -58.81 -4.99 -17.64
N PHE A 216 -59.84 -5.51 -16.98
CA PHE A 216 -61.01 -6.13 -17.60
C PHE A 216 -62.21 -5.17 -17.75
N ILE A 217 -62.10 -3.92 -17.26
CA ILE A 217 -63.16 -2.90 -17.33
C ILE A 217 -62.90 -1.83 -18.43
N TYR A 218 -61.84 -1.99 -19.25
CA TYR A 218 -61.62 -1.21 -20.47
C TYR A 218 -61.69 -2.08 -21.73
#